data_AF-A0A1C5CHF5-F1
#
_entry.id   AF-A0A1C5CHF5-F1
#
_cell.length_a   1.000
_cell.length_b   1.000
_cell.length_c   1.000
_cell.angle_alpha   90.00
_cell.angle_beta   90.00
_cell.angle_gamma   90.00
#
_symmetry.space_group_name_H-M   'P 1'
#
loop_
_entity.id
_entity.type
_entity.pdbx_description
1 polymer ?
#
loop_
_entity_poly.entity_id
_entity_poly.type
_entity_poly.pdbx_seq_one_letter_code
_entity_poly.pdbx_strand_id
1 'polypeptide(L)' 'MIRACALRARRSVVVAMAALDRVPAARAALTDAGFGCEGVLLQSSRLAPLPGEVTRLAATNPVFLLWGVRTPVPIEGVDQ' A
#
# COMPACT_ATOMS: atom_id res chain seq x y z
N MET A 1 -2.10 -6.63 -13.89
CA MET A 1 -1.60 -5.26 -13.62
C MET A 1 -0.43 -5.27 -12.63
N ILE A 2 -0.60 -5.72 -11.38
CA ILE A 2 0.41 -5.62 -10.31
C ILE A 2 1.79 -6.16 -10.72
N ARG A 3 1.86 -7.35 -11.31
CA ARG A 3 3.12 -7.93 -11.81
C ARG A 3 3.85 -7.02 -12.79
N ALA A 4 3.11 -6.37 -13.71
CA ALA A 4 3.71 -5.46 -14.69
C ALA A 4 4.24 -4.17 -14.03
N CYS A 5 3.57 -3.68 -12.97
CA CYS A 5 4.08 -2.56 -12.16
C CYS A 5 5.33 -2.98 -11.38
N ALA A 6 5.31 -4.16 -10.76
CA ALA A 6 6.41 -4.68 -9.95
C ALA A 6 7.70 -4.89 -10.76
N LEU A 7 7.58 -5.38 -12.00
CA LEU A 7 8.72 -5.55 -12.92
C LEU A 7 9.35 -4.22 -13.35
N ARG A 8 8.59 -3.11 -13.36
CA ARG A 8 9.07 -1.79 -13.81
C ARG A 8 9.52 -0.89 -12.67
N ALA A 9 9.03 -1.13 -11.46
CA ALA A 9 9.29 -0.27 -10.32
C ALA A 9 10.71 -0.47 -9.77
N ARG A 10 11.45 0.64 -9.65
CA ARG A 10 12.83 0.66 -9.15
C ARG A 10 12.93 0.53 -7.63
N ARG A 11 12.00 1.11 -6.87
CA ARG A 11 12.09 1.19 -5.39
C ARG A 11 10.86 0.65 -4.68
N SER A 12 9.67 1.06 -5.11
CA SER A 12 8.44 0.69 -4.41
C SER A 12 7.23 0.57 -5.34
N VAL A 13 6.26 -0.21 -4.89
CA VAL A 13 4.91 -0.30 -5.47
C VAL A 13 3.92 -0.24 -4.33
N VAL A 14 2.85 0.53 -4.49
CA VAL A 14 1.73 0.59 -3.54
C VAL A 14 0.45 0.16 -4.25
N VAL A 15 -0.35 -0.68 -3.59
CA VAL A 15 -1.61 -1.20 -4.10
C VAL A 15 -2.69 -0.94 -3.04
N ALA A 16 -3.75 -0.23 -3.42
CA ALA A 16 -4.92 -0.02 -2.59
C ALA A 16 -6.05 -0.97 -3.00
N MET A 17 -6.60 -1.72 -2.05
CA MET A 17 -7.63 -2.73 -2.31
C MET A 17 -8.74 -2.65 -1.27
N ALA A 18 -10.00 -2.54 -1.71
CA ALA A 18 -11.16 -2.68 -0.81
C ALA A 18 -11.51 -4.16 -0.54
N ALA A 19 -11.10 -5.06 -1.42
CA ALA A 19 -11.41 -6.48 -1.37
C ALA A 19 -10.21 -7.27 -0.81
N LEU A 20 -10.34 -7.80 0.42
CA LEU A 20 -9.24 -8.45 1.14
C LEU A 20 -8.79 -9.78 0.51
N ASP A 21 -9.69 -10.46 -0.20
CA ASP A 21 -9.42 -11.68 -0.97
C ASP A 21 -8.32 -11.49 -2.03
N ARG A 22 -8.08 -10.23 -2.46
CA ARG A 22 -7.04 -9.91 -3.45
C ARG A 22 -5.65 -9.73 -2.84
N VAL A 23 -5.55 -9.57 -1.52
CA VAL A 23 -4.29 -9.29 -0.81
C VAL A 23 -3.27 -10.42 -0.99
N PRO A 24 -3.61 -11.72 -0.86
CA PRO A 24 -2.64 -12.80 -1.05
C PRO A 24 -2.02 -12.80 -2.45
N ALA A 25 -2.84 -12.64 -3.49
CA ALA A 25 -2.38 -12.60 -4.88
C ALA A 25 -1.52 -11.37 -5.18
N ALA A 26 -1.88 -10.20 -4.62
CA ALA A 26 -1.09 -8.99 -4.75
C ALA A 26 0.27 -9.12 -4.06
N ARG A 27 0.30 -9.69 -2.84
CA ARG A 27 1.52 -9.95 -2.09
C ARG A 27 2.44 -10.90 -2.85
N ALA A 28 1.92 -12.02 -3.35
CA ALA A 28 2.69 -12.97 -4.17
C ALA A 28 3.33 -12.27 -5.37
N ALA A 29 2.57 -11.48 -6.13
CA ALA A 29 3.10 -10.77 -7.29
C ALA A 29 4.24 -9.78 -6.96
N LEU A 30 4.23 -9.19 -5.77
CA LEU A 30 5.30 -8.30 -5.30
C LEU A 30 6.51 -9.10 -4.78
N THR A 31 6.29 -10.16 -4.00
CA THR A 31 7.38 -11.00 -3.49
C THR A 31 8.10 -11.75 -4.61
N ASP A 32 7.36 -12.26 -5.60
CA ASP A 32 7.91 -12.92 -6.80
C ASP A 32 8.75 -11.96 -7.66
N ALA A 33 8.47 -10.66 -7.56
CA ALA A 33 9.23 -9.61 -8.21
C ALA A 33 10.42 -9.12 -7.35
N GLY A 34 10.66 -9.67 -6.16
CA GLY A 34 11.79 -9.34 -5.29
C GLY A 34 11.56 -8.18 -4.33
N PHE A 35 10.32 -7.85 -3.97
CA PHE A 35 10.01 -6.84 -2.96
C PHE A 35 9.77 -7.47 -1.58
N GLY A 36 10.30 -6.84 -0.53
CA GLY A 36 9.79 -7.04 0.83
C GLY A 36 8.44 -6.33 0.97
N CYS A 37 7.43 -7.00 1.54
CA CYS A 37 6.05 -6.50 1.56
C CYS A 37 5.53 -6.24 2.97
N GLU A 38 4.88 -5.10 3.15
CA GLU A 38 4.16 -4.68 4.35
C GLU A 38 2.77 -4.14 3.97
N GLY A 39 1.87 -4.03 4.94
CA GLY A 39 0.52 -3.56 4.67
C GLY A 39 -0.21 -3.06 5.91
N VAL A 40 -1.25 -2.27 5.68
CA VAL A 40 -2.13 -1.73 6.73
C VAL A 40 -3.57 -1.62 6.23
N LEU A 41 -4.53 -1.86 7.11
CA LEU A 41 -5.92 -1.47 6.88
C LEU A 41 -6.07 0.03 7.17
N LEU A 42 -6.29 0.84 6.14
CA LEU A 42 -6.52 2.27 6.29
C LEU A 42 -8.02 2.56 6.34
N GLN A 43 -8.46 3.08 7.48
CA GLN A 43 -9.79 3.66 7.64
C GLN A 43 -9.66 5.17 7.79
N SER A 44 -10.24 5.91 6.85
CA SER A 44 -10.38 7.37 6.95
C SER A 44 -11.85 7.75 6.83
N SER A 45 -12.20 8.92 7.35
CA SER A 45 -13.56 9.43 7.30
C SER A 45 -13.53 10.93 7.12
N ARG A 46 -14.51 11.47 6.39
CA ARG A 46 -14.68 12.91 6.26
C ARG A 46 -15.53 13.42 7.41
N LEU A 47 -15.30 14.64 7.86
CA LEU A 47 -16.23 15.32 8.75
C LEU A 47 -17.45 15.76 7.94
N ALA A 48 -18.64 15.55 8.49
CA ALA A 48 -19.91 15.95 7.89
C ALA A 48 -20.84 16.53 8.97
N PRO A 49 -21.67 17.53 8.63
CA PRO A 49 -22.61 18.09 9.59
C PRO A 49 -23.72 17.09 9.95
N LEU A 50 -24.28 17.29 11.14
CA LEU A 50 -25.53 16.70 11.63
C LEU A 50 -26.47 17.83 12.06
N PRO A 51 -27.79 17.60 12.10
CA PRO A 51 -28.71 18.54 12.72
C PRO A 51 -28.29 18.87 14.17
N GLY A 52 -28.36 20.15 14.54
CA GLY A 52 -28.00 20.63 15.89
C GLY A 52 -26.56 21.11 16.05
N GLU A 53 -25.92 21.63 14.99
CA GLU A 53 -24.57 22.22 15.02
C GLU A 53 -23.45 21.26 15.49
N VAL A 54 -23.66 19.95 15.33
CA VAL A 54 -22.67 18.92 15.67
C VAL A 54 -22.08 18.29 14.42
N THR A 55 -20.85 17.77 14.54
CA THR A 55 -20.13 17.13 13.43
C THR A 55 -20.05 15.63 13.67
N ARG A 56 -20.27 14.84 12.61
CA ARG A 56 -20.04 13.40 12.58
C ARG A 56 -18.88 13.03 11.67
N LEU A 57 -18.40 11.81 11.83
CA LEU A 57 -17.58 11.14 10.84
C LEU A 57 -18.48 10.45 9.81
N ALA A 58 -18.32 10.82 8.54
CA ALA A 58 -18.89 10.11 7.40
C ALA A 58 -17.96 8.95 7.04
N ALA A 59 -18.37 7.75 7.43
CA ALA A 59 -17.63 6.51 7.18
C ALA A 59 -17.42 6.29 5.67
N THR A 60 -16.22 5.88 5.30
CA THR A 60 -15.91 5.37 3.97
C THR A 60 -15.46 3.92 4.06
N ASN A 61 -15.59 3.18 2.97
CA ASN A 61 -15.16 1.78 2.94
C ASN A 61 -13.64 1.72 3.22
N PRO A 62 -13.19 1.02 4.27
CA PRO A 62 -11.76 0.91 4.55
C PRO A 62 -11.04 0.22 3.38
N VAL A 63 -9.81 0.65 3.13
CA VAL A 63 -8.98 0.08 2.08
C VAL A 63 -7.72 -0.51 2.69
N PHE A 64 -7.37 -1.72 2.26
CA PHE A 64 -6.08 -2.30 2.59
C PHE A 64 -5.02 -1.72 1.66
N LEU A 65 -4.02 -1.06 2.26
CA LEU A 65 -2.83 -0.61 1.57
C LEU A 65 -1.76 -1.68 1.72
N LEU A 66 -1.31 -2.23 0.60
CA LEU A 66 -0.16 -3.12 0.52
C LEU A 66 0.97 -2.39 -0.21
N TRP A 67 2.18 -2.44 0.32
CA TRP A 67 3.34 -1.91 -0.39
C TRP A 67 4.50 -2.89 -0.38
N GLY A 68 5.26 -2.85 -1.48
CA GLY A 68 6.54 -3.53 -1.61
C GLY A 68 7.68 -2.52 -1.64
N VAL A 69 8.79 -2.79 -0.97
CA VAL A 69 10.05 -2.05 -1.10
C VAL A 69 11.19 -2.98 -1.55
N ARG A 70 12.03 -2.51 -2.48
CA ARG A 70 13.34 -3.10 -2.74
C ARG A 70 14.33 -2.44 -1.81
N THR A 71 14.99 -3.20 -0.97
CA THR A 71 16.18 -2.72 -0.27
C THR A 71 17.25 -2.43 -1.33
N PRO A 72 17.74 -1.18 -1.46
CA PRO A 72 18.88 -0.92 -2.31
C PRO A 72 20.04 -1.77 -1.81
N VAL A 73 20.75 -2.46 -2.71
CA VAL A 73 22.08 -2.98 -2.37
C VAL A 73 22.92 -1.76 -2.02
N PRO A 74 23.46 -1.64 -0.80
CA PRO A 74 24.41 -0.58 -0.51
C PRO A 74 25.54 -0.68 -1.54
N ILE A 75 25.79 0.39 -2.28
CA ILE A 75 27.07 0.49 -2.98
C ILE A 75 28.10 0.67 -1.88
N GLU A 76 28.88 -0.37 -1.58
CA GLU A 76 30.08 -0.20 -0.76
C GLU A 76 30.93 0.83 -1.48
N GLY A 77 31.01 2.04 -0.91
CA GLY A 77 31.98 3.03 -1.34
C GLY A 77 33.35 2.42 -1.15
N VAL A 78 34.18 2.47 -2.19
CA VAL A 78 35.61 2.22 -2.05
C VAL A 78 36.13 3.22 -1.02
N ASP A 79 36.46 2.73 0.17
CA ASP A 79 37.19 3.51 1.18
C ASP A 79 38.46 4.07 0.48
N GLN A 80 38.57 5.40 0.49
CA GLN A 80 39.76 6.14 0.04
C GLN A 80 40.75 6.24 1.19
#